data_AF-A0A7J9NMY4-F1
#
_entry.id   AF-A0A7J9NMY4-F1
#
_cell.length_a   1.000
_cell.length_b   1.000
_cell.length_c   1.000
_cell.angle_alpha   90.00
_cell.angle_beta   90.00
_cell.angle_gamma   90.00
#
_symmetry.space_group_name_H-M   'P 1'
#
loop_
_entity.id
_entity.type
_entity.pdbx_description
1 polymer ?
#
loop_
_entity_poly.entity_id
_entity_poly.type
_entity_poly.pdbx_seq_one_letter_code
_entity_poly.pdbx_strand_id
1 'polypeptide(L)'
;MDSSVLIKECNDFLDCLSNFGKKLKDFDSKKEDSVNAVSETLENNLKILENFREKMELQGFDTPYIGVGRLKGGEDDDIYEIINYSSYLRRMVDEKKGALERVKYAIVSHKIAIGNIQEDMGNKKILAHLSYDGSYKELLSKIPPFFIKSYKRILSVFETEGKGILSSITLSLVILENGKRKFKRIKIEEEDYEGYIKKTFGDAIITSIKKNYSKNKLLNDQYVKKILSLAYLSACSDEIIEKIDETLKETLSDEERCIVKKYRMICSDFKSSDCESGVIDVRAMEEIKLRKMNLKNDLEDRGLYKNGKPLKKLKESLEMEDEILENISLEVPLKILSKDLLTYYLKKSADERTRSNQFPSILVTPSPAHLNWLAVENIAPKKILDLKFLLEKELPKYDIPIKNLGGVSLYLLYDWDVVESFEFEKTEIEEILKLMAAINDVKELLKDKIDIKKFEKYSKIKKDKTKNFLNALGKL
;
A
#
# COMPACT_ATOMS: atom_id res chain seq x y z
N MET A 1 -33.88 9.21 -1.09
CA MET A 1 -33.03 10.20 -0.41
C MET A 1 -32.25 10.95 -1.47
N ASP A 2 -32.31 12.27 -1.48
CA ASP A 2 -31.58 13.08 -2.46
C ASP A 2 -30.06 12.92 -2.27
N SER A 3 -29.29 12.90 -3.37
CA SER A 3 -27.84 12.77 -3.34
C SER A 3 -27.18 13.91 -2.55
N SER A 4 -27.74 15.12 -2.62
CA SER A 4 -27.24 16.28 -1.87
C SER A 4 -27.32 16.07 -0.35
N VAL A 5 -28.46 15.55 0.13
CA VAL A 5 -28.70 15.24 1.55
C VAL A 5 -27.79 14.11 2.00
N LEU A 6 -27.62 13.07 1.18
CA LEU A 6 -26.73 11.94 1.50
C LEU A 6 -25.26 12.38 1.63
N ILE A 7 -24.79 13.26 0.73
CA ILE A 7 -23.44 13.84 0.82
C ILE A 7 -23.28 14.65 2.10
N LYS A 8 -24.28 15.48 2.43
CA LYS A 8 -24.25 16.31 3.64
C LYS A 8 -24.18 15.46 4.91
N GLU A 9 -25.12 14.53 5.09
CA GLU A 9 -25.14 13.64 6.27
C GLU A 9 -23.84 12.85 6.42
N CYS A 10 -23.29 12.39 5.29
CA CYS A 10 -22.03 11.68 5.27
C CYS A 10 -20.85 12.56 5.70
N ASN A 11 -20.76 13.79 5.17
CA ASN A 11 -19.69 14.71 5.55
C ASN A 11 -19.81 15.14 7.01
N ASP A 12 -21.02 15.44 7.49
CA ASP A 12 -21.27 15.78 8.90
C ASP A 12 -20.78 14.65 9.83
N PHE A 13 -21.10 13.39 9.47
CA PHE A 13 -20.61 12.23 10.22
C PHE A 13 -19.08 12.09 10.18
N LEU A 14 -18.47 12.22 9.00
CA LEU A 14 -17.02 12.12 8.84
C LEU A 14 -16.28 13.24 9.60
N ASP A 15 -16.83 14.45 9.63
CA ASP A 15 -16.24 15.58 10.35
C ASP A 15 -16.23 15.35 11.87
N CYS A 16 -17.23 14.64 12.42
CA CYS A 16 -17.21 14.18 13.82
C CYS A 16 -16.03 13.23 14.13
N LEU A 17 -15.49 12.53 13.12
CA LEU A 17 -14.37 11.59 13.27
C LEU A 17 -12.99 12.24 13.15
N SER A 18 -12.91 13.52 12.76
CA SER A 18 -11.65 14.24 12.49
C SER A 18 -10.65 14.21 13.65
N ASN A 19 -11.14 14.22 14.89
CA ASN A 19 -10.30 14.18 16.10
C ASN A 19 -10.12 12.77 16.69
N PHE A 20 -10.66 11.72 16.06
CA PHE A 20 -10.61 10.37 16.60
C PHE A 20 -9.17 9.86 16.75
N GLY A 21 -8.32 10.05 15.73
CA GLY A 21 -6.91 9.66 15.80
C GLY A 21 -6.13 10.34 16.93
N LYS A 22 -6.46 11.60 17.26
CA LYS A 22 -5.84 12.30 18.40
C LYS A 22 -6.21 11.67 19.74
N LYS A 23 -7.47 11.24 19.90
CA LYS A 23 -7.93 10.54 21.12
C LYS A 23 -7.20 9.20 21.31
N LEU A 24 -6.73 8.60 20.22
CA LEU A 24 -5.97 7.36 20.26
C LEU A 24 -4.49 7.53 20.60
N LYS A 25 -3.97 8.76 20.73
CA LYS A 25 -2.59 8.97 21.23
C LYS A 25 -2.43 8.52 22.68
N ASP A 26 -3.48 8.71 23.48
CA ASP A 26 -3.50 8.36 24.91
C ASP A 26 -4.14 6.98 25.15
N PHE A 27 -4.32 6.19 24.09
CA PHE A 27 -4.90 4.86 24.16
C PHE A 27 -3.99 3.91 24.96
N ASP A 28 -4.53 3.34 26.05
CA ASP A 28 -3.85 2.33 26.85
C ASP A 28 -4.20 0.93 26.35
N SER A 29 -3.31 0.36 25.54
CA SER A 29 -3.49 -0.98 24.96
C SER A 29 -3.40 -2.12 25.99
N LYS A 30 -3.03 -1.85 27.24
CA LYS A 30 -2.93 -2.86 28.30
C LYS A 30 -4.24 -3.04 29.07
N LYS A 31 -5.18 -2.11 28.96
CA LYS A 31 -6.48 -2.18 29.62
C LYS A 31 -7.53 -2.76 28.69
N GLU A 32 -7.98 -3.96 29.00
CA GLU A 32 -8.99 -4.70 28.22
C GLU A 32 -10.27 -3.87 28.02
N ASP A 33 -10.75 -3.17 29.05
CA ASP A 33 -11.92 -2.29 28.95
C ASP A 33 -11.72 -1.17 27.91
N SER A 34 -10.51 -0.61 27.84
CA SER A 34 -10.16 0.44 26.87
C SER A 34 -10.11 -0.11 25.45
N VAL A 35 -9.54 -1.31 25.28
CA VAL A 35 -9.48 -2.02 23.99
C VAL A 35 -10.89 -2.31 23.47
N ASN A 36 -11.76 -2.82 24.35
CA ASN A 36 -13.14 -3.17 24.01
C ASN A 36 -13.96 -1.93 23.64
N ALA A 37 -13.91 -0.86 24.43
CA ALA A 37 -14.66 0.37 24.17
C ALA A 37 -14.26 1.04 22.84
N VAL A 38 -12.95 1.07 22.54
CA VAL A 38 -12.46 1.61 21.26
C VAL A 38 -12.86 0.71 20.10
N SER A 39 -12.75 -0.61 20.25
CA SER A 39 -13.13 -1.57 19.22
C SER A 39 -14.61 -1.47 18.88
N GLU A 40 -15.48 -1.40 19.89
CA GLU A 40 -16.93 -1.23 19.70
C GLU A 40 -17.25 0.08 18.96
N THR A 41 -16.58 1.17 19.34
CA THR A 41 -16.75 2.46 18.65
C THR A 41 -16.34 2.37 17.18
N LEU A 42 -15.20 1.73 16.91
CA LEU A 42 -14.70 1.53 15.54
C LEU A 42 -15.66 0.67 14.70
N GLU A 43 -16.19 -0.42 15.26
CA GLU A 43 -17.15 -1.30 14.59
C GLU A 43 -18.47 -0.59 14.30
N ASN A 44 -18.98 0.21 15.24
CA ASN A 44 -20.19 1.00 15.04
C ASN A 44 -19.99 2.06 13.95
N ASN A 45 -18.86 2.76 13.96
CA ASN A 45 -18.52 3.70 12.88
C ASN A 45 -18.39 2.98 11.53
N LEU A 46 -17.75 1.81 11.51
CA LEU A 46 -17.57 1.03 10.30
C LEU A 46 -18.91 0.62 9.68
N LYS A 47 -19.88 0.16 10.48
CA LYS A 47 -21.24 -0.17 10.03
C LYS A 47 -21.93 1.04 9.38
N ILE A 48 -21.81 2.22 9.99
CA ILE A 48 -22.38 3.47 9.45
C ILE A 48 -21.72 3.82 8.11
N LEU A 49 -20.39 3.75 8.03
CA LEU A 49 -19.63 4.06 6.82
C LEU A 49 -19.93 3.08 5.68
N GLU A 50 -20.04 1.78 5.96
CA GLU A 50 -20.40 0.77 4.95
C GLU A 50 -21.82 1.01 4.40
N ASN A 51 -22.78 1.39 5.26
CA ASN A 51 -24.12 1.80 4.84
C ASN A 51 -24.09 3.05 3.93
N PHE A 52 -23.27 4.06 4.26
CA PHE A 52 -23.09 5.22 3.38
C PHE A 52 -22.51 4.82 2.02
N ARG A 53 -21.45 3.99 2.00
CA ARG A 53 -20.86 3.49 0.76
C ARG A 53 -21.89 2.79 -0.11
N GLU A 54 -22.66 1.86 0.46
CA GLU A 54 -23.69 1.11 -0.26
C GLU A 54 -24.76 2.02 -0.84
N LYS A 55 -25.30 2.96 -0.04
CA LYS A 55 -26.28 3.94 -0.52
C LYS A 55 -25.73 4.82 -1.65
N MET A 56 -24.47 5.25 -1.56
CA MET A 56 -23.82 6.07 -2.59
C MET A 56 -23.56 5.29 -3.88
N GLU A 57 -23.11 4.03 -3.78
CA GLU A 57 -22.90 3.15 -4.93
C GLU A 57 -24.24 2.80 -5.62
N LEU A 58 -25.31 2.56 -4.85
CA LEU A 58 -26.67 2.39 -5.40
C LEU A 58 -27.17 3.64 -6.13
N GLN A 59 -26.74 4.83 -5.73
CA GLN A 59 -27.05 6.09 -6.42
C GLN A 59 -26.08 6.42 -7.57
N GLY A 60 -25.16 5.51 -7.91
CA GLY A 60 -24.24 5.65 -9.03
C GLY A 60 -23.15 6.69 -8.82
N PHE A 61 -22.70 6.93 -7.59
CA PHE A 61 -21.63 7.90 -7.30
C PHE A 61 -20.27 7.51 -7.91
N ASP A 62 -20.10 6.24 -8.28
CA ASP A 62 -18.95 5.68 -8.98
C ASP A 62 -19.05 5.81 -10.52
N THR A 63 -20.19 6.29 -11.04
CA THR A 63 -20.43 6.41 -12.48
C THR A 63 -19.53 7.51 -13.06
N PRO A 64 -18.72 7.20 -14.09
CA PRO A 64 -17.85 8.20 -14.71
C PRO A 64 -18.68 9.27 -15.42
N TYR A 65 -18.20 10.52 -15.39
CA TYR A 65 -18.79 11.60 -16.18
C TYR A 65 -18.67 11.29 -17.68
N ILE A 66 -19.80 11.17 -18.36
CA ILE A 66 -19.88 11.08 -19.82
C ILE A 66 -20.06 12.50 -20.35
N GLY A 67 -18.97 13.08 -20.87
CA GLY A 67 -19.01 14.42 -21.43
C GLY A 67 -19.91 14.51 -22.65
N VAL A 68 -20.60 15.64 -22.78
CA VAL A 68 -21.23 16.05 -24.03
C VAL A 68 -20.08 16.32 -25.03
N GLY A 69 -20.07 15.65 -26.19
CA GLY A 69 -18.99 15.78 -27.17
C GLY A 69 -18.79 17.23 -27.65
N ARG A 70 -17.67 17.53 -28.33
CA ARG A 70 -17.46 18.87 -28.92
C ARG A 70 -18.59 19.15 -29.92
N LEU A 71 -19.50 20.04 -29.55
CA LEU A 71 -20.54 20.52 -30.45
C LEU A 71 -19.87 21.35 -31.56
N LYS A 72 -20.23 21.07 -32.81
CA LYS A 72 -19.85 21.87 -33.98
C LYS A 72 -21.13 22.36 -34.63
N GLY A 73 -21.27 23.69 -34.72
CA GLY A 73 -22.48 24.35 -35.25
C GLY A 73 -23.52 24.60 -34.15
N GLY A 74 -23.78 25.88 -33.89
CA GLY A 74 -24.70 26.44 -32.89
C GLY A 74 -24.43 27.95 -32.79
N GLU A 75 -25.39 28.73 -32.30
CA GLU A 75 -25.16 30.14 -31.95
C GLU A 75 -24.20 30.22 -30.73
N ASP A 76 -23.38 31.26 -30.65
CA ASP A 76 -22.33 31.38 -29.61
C ASP A 76 -22.92 31.31 -28.17
N ASP A 77 -24.15 31.81 -27.98
CA ASP A 77 -24.86 31.78 -26.70
C ASP A 77 -25.26 30.34 -26.29
N ASP A 78 -25.79 29.54 -27.21
CA ASP A 78 -26.12 28.12 -26.96
C ASP A 78 -24.87 27.33 -26.59
N ILE A 79 -23.75 27.62 -27.25
CA ILE A 79 -22.46 26.99 -26.96
C ILE A 79 -22.00 27.35 -25.55
N TYR A 80 -22.18 28.61 -25.11
CA TYR A 80 -21.80 29.06 -23.78
C TYR A 80 -22.67 28.45 -22.67
N GLU A 81 -23.98 28.36 -22.86
CA GLU A 81 -24.89 27.70 -21.91
C GLU A 81 -24.55 26.22 -21.74
N ILE A 82 -24.26 25.51 -22.83
CA ILE A 82 -23.90 24.10 -22.79
C ILE A 82 -22.55 23.89 -22.09
N ILE A 83 -21.59 24.80 -22.27
CA ILE A 83 -20.31 24.77 -21.54
C ILE A 83 -20.54 24.93 -20.03
N ASN A 84 -21.36 25.91 -19.62
CA ASN A 84 -21.68 26.14 -18.21
C ASN A 84 -22.40 24.94 -17.59
N TYR A 85 -23.38 24.39 -18.29
CA TYR A 85 -24.10 23.19 -17.86
C TYR A 85 -23.18 21.96 -17.77
N SER A 86 -22.30 21.75 -18.74
CA SER A 86 -21.29 20.68 -18.71
C SER A 86 -20.33 20.82 -17.54
N SER A 87 -19.87 22.04 -17.25
CA SER A 87 -19.02 22.34 -16.10
C SER A 87 -19.74 22.06 -14.78
N TYR A 88 -21.00 22.50 -14.65
CA TYR A 88 -21.85 22.23 -13.50
C TYR A 88 -22.04 20.72 -13.26
N LEU A 89 -22.38 19.95 -14.30
CA LEU A 89 -22.51 18.49 -14.20
C LEU A 89 -21.20 17.81 -13.80
N ARG A 90 -20.06 18.28 -14.35
CA ARG A 90 -18.74 17.77 -13.96
C ARG A 90 -18.48 18.00 -12.47
N ARG A 91 -18.73 19.21 -11.98
CA ARG A 91 -18.59 19.55 -10.55
C ARG A 91 -19.46 18.66 -9.67
N MET A 92 -20.72 18.41 -10.05
CA MET A 92 -21.60 17.51 -9.31
C MET A 92 -21.06 16.07 -9.26
N VAL A 93 -20.54 15.55 -10.38
CA VAL A 93 -19.94 14.20 -10.43
C VAL A 93 -18.67 14.15 -9.57
N ASP A 94 -17.82 15.17 -9.64
CA ASP A 94 -16.60 15.26 -8.84
C ASP A 94 -16.91 15.32 -7.34
N GLU A 95 -17.97 16.03 -6.94
CA GLU A 95 -18.43 16.09 -5.55
C GLU A 95 -18.95 14.73 -5.05
N LYS A 96 -19.80 14.06 -5.84
CA LYS A 96 -20.28 12.69 -5.55
C LYS A 96 -19.11 11.71 -5.40
N LYS A 97 -18.18 11.73 -6.36
CA LYS A 97 -17.00 10.87 -6.35
C LYS A 97 -16.09 11.19 -5.17
N GLY A 98 -15.91 12.48 -4.86
CA GLY A 98 -15.12 12.94 -3.71
C GLY A 98 -15.67 12.43 -2.39
N ALA A 99 -16.98 12.54 -2.17
CA ALA A 99 -17.65 12.01 -0.98
C ALA A 99 -17.48 10.48 -0.86
N LEU A 100 -17.72 9.75 -1.96
CA LEU A 100 -17.54 8.28 -1.98
C LEU A 100 -16.08 7.88 -1.73
N GLU A 101 -15.11 8.59 -2.31
CA GLU A 101 -13.68 8.35 -2.05
C GLU A 101 -13.35 8.56 -0.58
N ARG A 102 -13.82 9.67 0.03
CA ARG A 102 -13.60 9.99 1.44
C ARG A 102 -14.12 8.86 2.35
N VAL A 103 -15.34 8.37 2.10
CA VAL A 103 -15.92 7.20 2.81
C VAL A 103 -15.05 5.96 2.66
N LYS A 104 -14.56 5.65 1.45
CA LYS A 104 -13.70 4.48 1.21
C LYS A 104 -12.40 4.54 2.01
N TYR A 105 -11.76 5.71 2.12
CA TYR A 105 -10.58 5.90 2.97
C TYR A 105 -10.91 5.76 4.46
N ALA A 106 -12.06 6.29 4.91
CA ALA A 106 -12.52 6.16 6.29
C ALA A 106 -12.76 4.69 6.67
N ILE A 107 -13.48 3.93 5.83
CA ILE A 107 -13.74 2.48 6.02
C ILE A 107 -12.42 1.72 6.20
N VAL A 108 -11.46 1.95 5.30
CA VAL A 108 -10.16 1.29 5.34
C VAL A 108 -9.39 1.62 6.62
N SER A 109 -9.40 2.89 7.04
CA SER A 109 -8.77 3.32 8.29
C SER A 109 -9.36 2.61 9.51
N HIS A 110 -10.69 2.46 9.56
CA HIS A 110 -11.36 1.72 10.63
C HIS A 110 -11.01 0.24 10.62
N LYS A 111 -10.99 -0.42 9.45
CA LYS A 111 -10.58 -1.83 9.33
C LYS A 111 -9.16 -2.04 9.84
N ILE A 112 -8.21 -1.25 9.36
CA ILE A 112 -6.81 -1.32 9.80
C ILE A 112 -6.73 -1.11 11.32
N ALA A 113 -7.44 -0.13 11.87
CA ALA A 113 -7.45 0.13 13.29
C ALA A 113 -7.98 -1.06 14.11
N ILE A 114 -9.13 -1.63 13.71
CA ILE A 114 -9.73 -2.81 14.36
C ILE A 114 -8.73 -3.97 14.37
N GLY A 115 -8.16 -4.31 13.21
CA GLY A 115 -7.19 -5.40 13.12
C GLY A 115 -5.93 -5.16 13.94
N ASN A 116 -5.43 -3.92 13.97
CA ASN A 116 -4.28 -3.58 14.80
C ASN A 116 -4.61 -3.43 16.28
N ILE A 117 -5.87 -3.31 16.71
CA ILE A 117 -6.26 -3.24 18.12
C ILE A 117 -6.58 -4.62 18.68
N GLN A 118 -7.37 -5.42 17.98
CA GLN A 118 -7.85 -6.73 18.42
C GLN A 118 -6.76 -7.81 18.38
N GLU A 119 -5.74 -7.64 17.54
CA GLU A 119 -4.67 -8.61 17.40
C GLU A 119 -3.45 -8.25 18.26
N ASP A 120 -2.85 -9.24 18.90
CA ASP A 120 -1.70 -9.08 19.81
C ASP A 120 -0.48 -8.50 19.09
N MET A 121 -0.26 -8.93 17.84
CA MET A 121 0.82 -8.45 16.96
C MET A 121 0.49 -7.13 16.24
N GLY A 122 -0.63 -6.49 16.59
CA GLY A 122 -1.07 -5.24 15.98
C GLY A 122 -0.16 -4.07 16.34
N ASN A 123 0.24 -3.28 15.34
CA ASN A 123 1.06 -2.10 15.58
C ASN A 123 0.18 -0.97 16.12
N LYS A 124 0.25 -0.72 17.43
CA LYS A 124 -0.55 0.33 18.06
C LYS A 124 -0.06 1.75 17.73
N LYS A 125 1.21 1.92 17.33
CA LYS A 125 1.78 3.25 16.98
C LYS A 125 1.08 3.88 15.78
N ILE A 126 0.64 3.07 14.80
CA ILE A 126 0.02 3.62 13.58
C ILE A 126 -1.42 4.12 13.81
N LEU A 127 -2.08 3.73 14.90
CA LEU A 127 -3.51 4.01 15.15
C LEU A 127 -3.80 5.52 15.15
N ALA A 128 -2.97 6.31 15.84
CA ALA A 128 -3.15 7.75 15.93
C ALA A 128 -2.96 8.50 14.59
N HIS A 129 -2.41 7.82 13.58
CA HIS A 129 -2.04 8.39 12.28
C HIS A 129 -2.94 7.93 11.13
N LEU A 130 -4.01 7.17 11.41
CA LEU A 130 -5.00 6.74 10.43
C LEU A 130 -6.04 7.86 10.13
N SER A 131 -6.52 7.91 8.89
CA SER A 131 -7.49 8.91 8.42
C SER A 131 -8.94 8.46 8.65
N TYR A 132 -9.38 8.46 9.91
CA TYR A 132 -10.73 7.98 10.29
C TYR A 132 -11.89 8.74 9.62
N ASP A 133 -11.69 10.01 9.33
CA ASP A 133 -12.61 10.89 8.58
C ASP A 133 -12.40 10.84 7.06
N GLY A 134 -11.47 10.02 6.58
CA GLY A 134 -11.13 9.92 5.15
C GLY A 134 -10.31 11.09 4.59
N SER A 135 -9.81 12.01 5.42
CA SER A 135 -9.05 13.22 4.99
C SER A 135 -7.60 12.94 4.58
N TYR A 136 -7.33 11.81 3.88
CA TYR A 136 -5.96 11.40 3.54
C TYR A 136 -5.19 12.46 2.73
N LYS A 137 -5.87 13.22 1.86
CA LYS A 137 -5.25 14.28 1.05
C LYS A 137 -4.75 15.44 1.91
N GLU A 138 -5.50 15.76 2.97
CA GLU A 138 -5.14 16.82 3.92
C GLU A 138 -3.97 16.38 4.81
N LEU A 139 -3.94 15.11 5.21
CA LEU A 139 -2.77 14.57 5.89
C LEU A 139 -1.54 14.58 4.97
N LEU A 140 -1.70 14.24 3.69
CA LEU A 140 -0.63 14.30 2.70
C LEU A 140 -0.13 15.73 2.41
N SER A 141 -0.96 16.76 2.56
CA SER A 141 -0.52 18.16 2.39
C SER A 141 0.21 18.70 3.62
N LYS A 142 0.00 18.09 4.79
CA LYS A 142 0.63 18.48 6.07
C LYS A 142 2.01 17.85 6.30
N ILE A 143 2.36 16.76 5.60
CA ILE A 143 3.69 16.14 5.76
C ILE A 143 4.79 16.99 5.10
N PRO A 144 6.05 16.91 5.57
CA PRO A 144 7.17 17.59 4.95
C PRO A 144 7.33 17.24 3.46
N PRO A 145 7.69 18.19 2.57
CA PRO A 145 7.77 17.93 1.13
C PRO A 145 8.70 16.77 0.72
N PHE A 146 9.79 16.57 1.46
CA PHE A 146 10.74 15.48 1.20
C PHE A 146 10.13 14.09 1.47
N PHE A 147 9.13 13.98 2.35
CA PHE A 147 8.39 12.74 2.58
C PHE A 147 7.51 12.33 1.39
N ILE A 148 7.10 13.26 0.52
CA ILE A 148 6.23 12.93 -0.62
C ILE A 148 6.92 11.95 -1.58
N LYS A 149 8.23 12.09 -1.78
CA LYS A 149 8.99 11.17 -2.64
C LYS A 149 9.04 9.78 -2.00
N SER A 150 9.34 9.69 -0.70
CA SER A 150 9.38 8.44 0.05
C SER A 150 8.01 7.76 0.10
N TYR A 151 6.93 8.50 0.33
CA TYR A 151 5.55 8.01 0.24
C TYR A 151 5.27 7.33 -1.11
N LYS A 152 5.60 7.98 -2.23
CA LYS A 152 5.42 7.38 -3.56
C LYS A 152 6.26 6.11 -3.75
N ARG A 153 7.47 6.07 -3.22
CA ARG A 153 8.33 4.87 -3.26
C ARG A 153 7.72 3.73 -2.43
N ILE A 154 7.24 4.01 -1.21
CA ILE A 154 6.55 3.00 -0.38
C ILE A 154 5.30 2.45 -1.09
N LEU A 155 4.51 3.29 -1.78
CA LEU A 155 3.39 2.80 -2.59
C LEU A 155 3.83 1.80 -3.67
N SER A 156 4.95 2.08 -4.34
CA SER A 156 5.47 1.21 -5.41
C SER A 156 5.99 -0.12 -4.89
N VAL A 157 6.46 -0.18 -3.64
CA VAL A 157 6.98 -1.41 -3.01
C VAL A 157 5.93 -2.53 -2.92
N PHE A 158 4.65 -2.18 -2.80
CA PHE A 158 3.55 -3.15 -2.83
C PHE A 158 3.18 -3.65 -4.24
N GLU A 159 3.86 -3.16 -5.29
CA GLU A 159 3.70 -3.59 -6.68
C GLU A 159 4.96 -4.33 -7.10
N THR A 160 4.81 -5.54 -7.64
CA THR A 160 5.98 -6.26 -8.17
C THR A 160 6.23 -5.88 -9.63
N GLU A 161 7.51 -5.84 -9.99
CA GLU A 161 7.94 -5.70 -11.37
C GLU A 161 7.61 -7.00 -12.13
N GLY A 162 6.61 -6.95 -13.02
CA GLY A 162 6.20 -8.10 -13.82
C GLY A 162 4.76 -8.01 -14.31
N LYS A 163 4.44 -8.78 -15.36
CA LYS A 163 3.04 -9.01 -15.79
C LYS A 163 2.41 -10.01 -14.81
N GLY A 164 1.28 -9.67 -14.18
CA GLY A 164 0.51 -10.64 -13.39
C GLY A 164 -0.18 -11.67 -14.27
N ILE A 165 -1.17 -12.37 -13.75
CA ILE A 165 -1.96 -13.36 -14.49
C ILE A 165 -2.76 -12.65 -15.59
N LEU A 166 -2.97 -13.27 -16.75
CA LEU A 166 -3.82 -12.70 -17.80
C LEU A 166 -5.23 -12.46 -17.21
N SER A 167 -5.64 -11.20 -17.10
CA SER A 167 -6.92 -10.85 -16.47
C SER A 167 -8.02 -10.65 -17.49
N SER A 168 -7.67 -10.17 -18.68
CA SER A 168 -8.60 -10.04 -19.79
C SER A 168 -7.86 -9.76 -21.08
N ILE A 169 -8.52 -10.01 -22.20
CA ILE A 169 -8.06 -9.64 -23.52
C ILE A 169 -9.03 -8.57 -24.04
N THR A 170 -8.52 -7.36 -24.26
CA THR A 170 -9.28 -6.33 -24.98
C THR A 170 -9.04 -6.47 -26.46
N LEU A 171 -10.11 -6.65 -27.22
CA LEU A 171 -10.11 -6.84 -28.66
C LEU A 171 -10.77 -5.66 -29.34
N SER A 172 -10.19 -5.27 -30.47
CA SER A 172 -10.85 -4.39 -31.44
C SER A 172 -11.27 -5.24 -32.63
N LEU A 173 -12.58 -5.26 -32.90
CA LEU A 173 -13.20 -6.07 -33.93
C LEU A 173 -13.85 -5.18 -34.99
N VAL A 174 -13.83 -5.62 -36.24
CA VAL A 174 -14.71 -5.13 -37.29
C VAL A 174 -15.75 -6.22 -37.57
N ILE A 175 -17.02 -5.91 -37.29
CA ILE A 175 -18.15 -6.83 -37.46
C ILE A 175 -19.02 -6.30 -38.60
N LEU A 176 -19.56 -7.21 -39.41
CA LEU A 176 -20.49 -6.87 -40.48
C LEU A 176 -21.93 -6.92 -39.95
N GLU A 177 -22.49 -5.77 -39.58
CA GLU A 177 -23.89 -5.66 -39.18
C GLU A 177 -24.70 -5.02 -40.31
N ASN A 178 -25.71 -5.72 -40.84
CA ASN A 178 -26.62 -5.23 -41.89
C ASN A 178 -25.88 -4.69 -43.13
N GLY A 179 -24.84 -5.40 -43.59
CA GLY A 179 -24.03 -5.03 -44.76
C GLY A 179 -23.05 -3.88 -44.53
N LYS A 180 -22.97 -3.29 -43.33
CA LYS A 180 -22.02 -2.22 -42.99
C LYS A 180 -20.98 -2.72 -41.98
N ARG A 181 -19.71 -2.39 -42.23
CA ARG A 181 -18.59 -2.66 -41.31
C ARG A 181 -18.68 -1.71 -40.12
N LYS A 182 -18.77 -2.24 -38.90
CA LYS A 182 -18.71 -1.47 -37.65
C LYS A 182 -17.53 -1.90 -36.81
N PHE A 183 -16.86 -0.91 -36.24
CA PHE A 183 -15.79 -1.14 -35.27
C PHE A 183 -16.37 -1.29 -33.86
N LYS A 184 -16.05 -2.40 -33.18
CA LYS A 184 -16.40 -2.61 -31.76
C LYS A 184 -15.14 -2.92 -30.97
N ARG A 185 -15.08 -2.40 -29.75
CA ARG A 185 -14.04 -2.76 -28.78
C ARG A 185 -14.68 -3.54 -27.64
N ILE A 186 -14.22 -4.76 -27.42
CA ILE A 186 -14.75 -5.66 -26.40
C ILE A 186 -13.64 -6.07 -25.43
N LYS A 187 -14.01 -6.38 -24.19
CA LYS A 187 -13.11 -6.93 -23.17
C LYS A 187 -13.63 -8.33 -22.83
N ILE A 188 -12.79 -9.34 -23.02
CA ILE A 188 -13.10 -10.74 -22.73
C ILE A 188 -12.23 -11.18 -21.55
N GLU A 189 -12.83 -11.82 -20.54
CA GLU A 189 -12.12 -12.28 -19.34
C GLU A 189 -11.71 -13.76 -19.43
N GLU A 190 -12.19 -14.48 -20.45
CA GLU A 190 -11.86 -15.88 -20.73
C GLU A 190 -10.62 -16.04 -21.62
N GLU A 191 -9.90 -17.15 -21.46
CA GLU A 191 -8.74 -17.50 -22.29
C GLU A 191 -9.13 -17.84 -23.74
N ASP A 192 -10.32 -18.43 -23.96
CA ASP A 192 -10.86 -18.75 -25.29
C ASP A 192 -11.66 -17.59 -25.91
N TYR A 193 -10.95 -16.49 -26.18
CA TYR A 193 -11.55 -15.31 -26.78
C TYR A 193 -12.05 -15.54 -28.23
N GLU A 194 -11.45 -16.49 -28.96
CA GLU A 194 -11.84 -16.81 -30.34
C GLU A 194 -13.16 -17.56 -30.40
N GLY A 195 -13.36 -18.54 -29.51
CA GLY A 195 -14.64 -19.23 -29.35
C GLY A 195 -15.78 -18.29 -28.99
N TYR A 196 -15.52 -17.31 -28.11
CA TYR A 196 -16.49 -16.28 -27.75
C TYR A 196 -16.89 -15.41 -28.95
N ILE A 197 -15.92 -14.88 -29.72
CA ILE A 197 -16.20 -14.03 -30.89
C ILE A 197 -17.06 -14.78 -31.91
N LYS A 198 -16.71 -16.03 -32.21
CA LYS A 198 -17.43 -16.85 -33.19
C LYS A 198 -18.87 -17.11 -32.78
N LYS A 199 -19.13 -17.33 -31.48
CA LYS A 199 -20.49 -17.53 -30.94
C LYS A 199 -21.32 -16.25 -30.93
N THR A 200 -20.72 -15.11 -30.60
CA THR A 200 -21.47 -13.85 -30.37
C THR A 200 -21.61 -12.98 -31.62
N PHE A 201 -20.59 -12.97 -32.49
CA PHE A 201 -20.52 -12.06 -33.64
C PHE A 201 -20.38 -12.76 -35.00
N GLY A 202 -20.20 -14.09 -35.02
CA GLY A 202 -19.99 -14.84 -36.26
C GLY A 202 -18.68 -14.47 -36.94
N ASP A 203 -18.76 -13.97 -38.19
CA ASP A 203 -17.60 -13.50 -38.95
C ASP A 203 -17.20 -12.08 -38.51
N ALA A 204 -16.17 -12.02 -37.66
CA ALA A 204 -15.58 -10.78 -37.20
C ALA A 204 -14.08 -10.74 -37.51
N ILE A 205 -13.59 -9.58 -37.96
CA ILE A 205 -12.16 -9.37 -38.22
C ILE A 205 -11.52 -8.75 -36.98
N ILE A 206 -10.59 -9.46 -36.35
CA ILE A 206 -9.81 -8.94 -35.24
C ILE A 206 -8.74 -7.99 -35.81
N THR A 207 -8.78 -6.73 -35.37
CA THR A 207 -7.84 -5.67 -35.82
C THR A 207 -6.75 -5.39 -34.80
N SER A 208 -7.03 -5.56 -33.50
CA SER A 208 -6.00 -5.48 -32.47
C SER A 208 -6.35 -6.34 -31.27
N ILE A 209 -5.30 -6.90 -30.65
CA ILE A 209 -5.39 -7.69 -29.43
C ILE A 209 -4.52 -7.03 -28.37
N LYS A 210 -5.12 -6.63 -27.26
CA LYS A 210 -4.40 -6.15 -26.07
C LYS A 210 -4.66 -7.10 -24.91
N LYS A 211 -3.64 -7.89 -24.56
CA LYS A 211 -3.62 -8.70 -23.34
C LYS A 211 -3.46 -7.78 -22.14
N ASN A 212 -4.47 -7.72 -21.28
CA ASN A 212 -4.41 -7.07 -19.99
C ASN A 212 -4.03 -8.12 -18.95
N TYR A 213 -2.98 -7.85 -18.20
CA TYR A 213 -2.56 -8.69 -17.09
C TYR A 213 -3.06 -8.04 -15.81
N SER A 214 -3.41 -8.85 -14.80
CA SER A 214 -3.62 -8.37 -13.45
C SER A 214 -2.33 -7.68 -12.99
N LYS A 215 -2.47 -6.64 -12.18
CA LYS A 215 -1.31 -6.05 -11.53
C LYS A 215 -0.89 -7.03 -10.44
N ASN A 216 0.38 -7.44 -10.45
CA ASN A 216 0.93 -8.36 -9.47
C ASN A 216 1.22 -7.55 -8.17
N LYS A 217 0.17 -7.41 -7.34
CA LYS A 217 0.16 -6.53 -6.15
C LYS A 217 0.09 -7.36 -4.89
N LEU A 218 0.89 -6.99 -3.89
CA LEU A 218 0.80 -7.57 -2.55
C LEU A 218 -0.46 -7.10 -1.81
N LEU A 219 -0.85 -5.84 -2.00
CA LEU A 219 -2.10 -5.25 -1.52
C LEU A 219 -3.00 -4.94 -2.72
N ASN A 220 -4.15 -5.61 -2.79
CA ASN A 220 -5.06 -5.48 -3.93
C ASN A 220 -5.76 -4.11 -3.98
N ASP A 221 -6.14 -3.58 -2.82
CA ASP A 221 -6.85 -2.32 -2.68
C ASP A 221 -5.89 -1.11 -2.66
N GLN A 222 -6.16 -0.13 -3.51
CA GLN A 222 -5.43 1.15 -3.55
C GLN A 222 -5.67 2.01 -2.30
N TYR A 223 -6.86 1.95 -1.70
CA TYR A 223 -7.20 2.75 -0.52
C TYR A 223 -6.38 2.25 0.68
N VAL A 224 -6.29 0.93 0.87
CA VAL A 224 -5.45 0.29 1.90
C VAL A 224 -3.98 0.69 1.72
N LYS A 225 -3.47 0.54 0.50
CA LYS A 225 -2.08 0.88 0.19
C LYS A 225 -1.73 2.32 0.58
N LYS A 226 -2.59 3.27 0.23
CA LYS A 226 -2.39 4.70 0.52
C LYS A 226 -2.44 5.00 2.01
N ILE A 227 -3.41 4.45 2.73
CA ILE A 227 -3.56 4.66 4.17
C ILE A 227 -2.41 4.04 4.94
N LEU A 228 -2.06 2.78 4.68
CA LEU A 228 -0.92 2.13 5.35
C LEU A 228 0.38 2.88 5.10
N SER A 229 0.68 3.21 3.84
CA SER A 229 1.93 3.91 3.52
C SER A 229 2.04 5.26 4.23
N LEU A 230 0.93 6.01 4.32
CA LEU A 230 0.89 7.30 4.99
C LEU A 230 0.95 7.16 6.52
N ALA A 231 0.22 6.19 7.09
CA ALA A 231 0.18 5.93 8.53
C ALA A 231 1.54 5.50 9.07
N TYR A 232 2.23 4.56 8.41
CA TYR A 232 3.59 4.15 8.81
C TYR A 232 4.58 5.31 8.69
N LEU A 233 4.56 6.04 7.58
CA LEU A 233 5.45 7.19 7.38
C LEU A 233 5.22 8.28 8.44
N SER A 234 3.96 8.52 8.80
CA SER A 234 3.59 9.53 9.80
C SER A 234 3.87 9.08 11.22
N ALA A 235 3.69 7.79 11.54
CA ALA A 235 3.98 7.24 12.86
C ALA A 235 5.49 7.21 13.17
N CYS A 236 6.32 7.18 12.13
CA CYS A 236 7.78 7.18 12.26
C CYS A 236 8.39 8.57 12.01
N SER A 237 7.59 9.64 11.91
CA SER A 237 8.09 10.97 11.56
C SER A 237 9.20 11.44 12.49
N ASP A 238 9.02 11.22 13.78
CA ASP A 238 9.93 11.71 14.82
C ASP A 238 11.23 10.91 14.80
N GLU A 239 11.14 9.58 14.71
CA GLU A 239 12.29 8.66 14.55
C GLU A 239 13.08 8.96 13.27
N ILE A 240 12.40 9.33 12.18
CA ILE A 240 13.03 9.73 10.91
C ILE A 240 13.81 11.05 11.09
N ILE A 241 13.19 12.07 11.69
CA ILE A 241 13.81 13.38 11.89
C ILE A 241 15.06 13.26 12.77
N GLU A 242 14.97 12.51 13.87
CA GLU A 242 16.09 12.27 14.77
C GLU A 242 17.26 11.59 14.06
N LYS A 243 17.00 10.50 13.33
CA LYS A 243 18.04 9.77 12.58
C LYS A 243 18.65 10.60 11.45
N ILE A 244 17.85 11.44 10.79
CA ILE A 244 18.35 12.42 9.79
C ILE A 244 19.31 13.39 10.47
N ASP A 245 18.90 14.00 11.58
CA ASP A 245 19.70 14.99 12.27
C ASP A 245 21.04 14.41 12.71
N GLU A 246 21.05 13.20 13.28
CA GLU A 246 22.26 12.45 13.65
C GLU A 246 23.18 12.21 12.45
N THR A 247 22.65 11.61 11.38
CA THR A 247 23.42 11.27 10.17
C THR A 247 24.01 12.53 9.50
N LEU A 248 23.26 13.64 9.52
CA LEU A 248 23.75 14.93 9.02
C LEU A 248 24.89 15.48 9.87
N LYS A 249 24.91 15.27 11.21
CA LYS A 249 26.03 15.69 12.06
C LYS A 249 27.29 14.89 11.82
N GLU A 250 27.14 13.60 11.49
CA GLU A 250 28.26 12.72 11.21
C GLU A 250 28.85 12.95 9.81
N THR A 251 27.99 13.26 8.83
CA THR A 251 28.39 13.32 7.41
C THR A 251 28.86 14.71 6.98
N LEU A 252 28.19 15.78 7.44
CA LEU A 252 28.47 17.15 7.02
C LEU A 252 29.19 17.93 8.12
N SER A 253 30.20 18.70 7.73
CA SER A 253 30.88 19.63 8.63
C SER A 253 29.95 20.76 9.10
N ASP A 254 30.29 21.40 10.21
CA ASP A 254 29.56 22.57 10.72
C ASP A 254 29.41 23.69 9.69
N GLU A 255 30.44 23.91 8.89
CA GLU A 255 30.43 24.91 7.82
C GLU A 255 29.43 24.56 6.72
N GLU A 256 29.40 23.30 6.28
CA GLU A 256 28.50 22.83 5.22
C GLU A 256 27.04 22.90 5.67
N ARG A 257 26.75 22.46 6.90
CA ARG A 257 25.41 22.60 7.50
C ARG A 257 24.99 24.05 7.62
N CYS A 258 25.91 24.94 8.00
CA CYS A 258 25.63 26.38 8.06
C CYS A 258 25.32 26.96 6.68
N ILE A 259 26.07 26.57 5.64
CA ILE A 259 25.88 26.99 4.24
C ILE A 259 24.49 26.54 3.73
N VAL A 260 24.13 25.27 3.96
CA VAL A 260 22.82 24.72 3.58
C VAL A 260 21.68 25.42 4.31
N LYS A 261 21.82 25.65 5.63
CA LYS A 261 20.81 26.36 6.42
C LYS A 261 20.60 27.80 5.94
N LYS A 262 21.70 28.51 5.62
CA LYS A 262 21.65 29.86 5.03
C LYS A 262 20.92 29.85 3.70
N TYR A 263 21.23 28.89 2.82
CA TYR A 263 20.55 28.72 1.54
C TYR A 263 19.03 28.51 1.71
N ARG A 264 18.61 27.59 2.58
CA ARG A 264 17.19 27.31 2.83
C ARG A 264 16.43 28.52 3.37
N MET A 265 17.04 29.30 4.27
CA MET A 265 16.42 30.51 4.82
C MET A 265 16.14 31.55 3.72
N ILE A 266 17.09 31.77 2.82
CA ILE A 266 16.91 32.68 1.67
C ILE A 266 15.80 32.16 0.74
N CYS A 267 15.74 30.85 0.50
CA CYS A 267 14.70 30.26 -0.32
C CYS A 267 13.30 30.24 0.34
N SER A 268 13.20 30.16 1.67
CA SER A 268 11.90 30.21 2.37
C SER A 268 11.26 31.58 2.31
N ASP A 269 12.07 32.64 2.43
CA ASP A 269 11.62 34.03 2.30
C ASP A 269 10.99 34.30 0.93
N PHE A 270 11.38 33.50 -0.07
CA PHE A 270 10.91 33.59 -1.44
C PHE A 270 9.63 32.79 -1.74
N LYS A 271 9.35 31.69 -1.00
CA LYS A 271 8.22 30.77 -1.26
C LYS A 271 6.85 31.30 -0.81
N SER A 272 6.78 32.40 -0.07
CA SER A 272 5.57 32.92 0.58
C SER A 272 4.57 33.60 -0.37
N SER A 273 4.75 33.52 -1.69
CA SER A 273 3.93 34.28 -2.65
C SER A 273 3.75 33.59 -4.00
N ASP A 274 3.18 32.38 -4.04
CA ASP A 274 2.73 31.78 -5.30
C ASP A 274 1.20 31.68 -5.37
N CYS A 275 0.71 32.42 -6.37
CA CYS A 275 -0.60 32.49 -7.01
C CYS A 275 -1.56 31.32 -6.80
N GLU A 276 -2.73 31.62 -6.25
CA GLU A 276 -3.94 30.85 -6.48
C GLU A 276 -4.39 30.98 -7.96
N SER A 277 -4.88 29.86 -8.50
CA SER A 277 -5.67 29.72 -9.75
C SER A 277 -4.92 29.53 -11.07
N GLY A 278 -5.29 28.47 -11.78
CA GLY A 278 -4.70 27.97 -13.02
C GLY A 278 -5.00 28.78 -14.28
N VAL A 279 -4.87 30.11 -14.22
CA VAL A 279 -4.81 30.97 -15.41
C VAL A 279 -3.36 31.38 -15.64
N ILE A 280 -2.80 30.98 -16.78
CA ILE A 280 -1.44 31.36 -17.18
C ILE A 280 -1.48 32.82 -17.66
N ASP A 281 -1.21 33.77 -16.76
CA ASP A 281 -0.99 35.18 -17.09
C ASP A 281 0.50 35.41 -17.47
N VAL A 282 0.73 36.06 -18.62
CA VAL A 282 2.08 36.44 -19.09
C VAL A 282 2.77 37.37 -18.07
N ARG A 283 2.01 38.23 -17.38
CA ARG A 283 2.54 39.11 -16.33
C ARG A 283 3.01 38.34 -15.11
N ALA A 284 2.25 37.33 -14.69
CA ALA A 284 2.66 36.44 -13.60
C ALA A 284 3.95 35.67 -13.96
N MET A 285 4.09 35.26 -15.22
CA MET A 285 5.33 34.63 -15.70
C MET A 285 6.55 35.57 -15.68
N GLU A 286 6.38 36.83 -16.08
CA GLU A 286 7.44 37.84 -16.02
C GLU A 286 7.81 38.19 -14.57
N GLU A 287 6.81 38.30 -13.69
CA GLU A 287 7.02 38.52 -12.26
C GLU A 287 7.79 37.37 -11.61
N ILE A 288 7.42 36.11 -11.90
CA ILE A 288 8.15 34.92 -11.44
C ILE A 288 9.60 34.93 -11.96
N LYS A 289 9.84 35.35 -13.21
CA LYS A 289 11.19 35.45 -13.79
C LYS A 289 12.02 36.52 -13.07
N LEU A 290 11.47 37.71 -12.87
CA LEU A 290 12.13 38.82 -12.18
C LEU A 290 12.49 38.42 -10.75
N ARG A 291 11.54 37.83 -10.02
CA ARG A 291 11.78 37.33 -8.67
C ARG A 291 12.89 36.27 -8.67
N LYS A 292 12.88 35.31 -9.60
CA LYS A 292 13.95 34.29 -9.70
C LYS A 292 15.33 34.90 -10.00
N MET A 293 15.39 36.02 -10.72
CA MET A 293 16.64 36.76 -10.93
C MET A 293 17.11 37.44 -9.64
N ASN A 294 16.21 38.10 -8.92
CA ASN A 294 16.53 38.72 -7.63
C ASN A 294 17.06 37.70 -6.61
N LEU A 295 16.41 36.53 -6.52
CA LEU A 295 16.87 35.44 -5.65
C LEU A 295 18.29 34.99 -6.00
N LYS A 296 18.63 34.91 -7.29
CA LYS A 296 19.98 34.53 -7.71
C LYS A 296 21.01 35.59 -7.33
N ASN A 297 20.67 36.87 -7.48
CA ASN A 297 21.54 37.97 -7.08
C ASN A 297 21.76 37.95 -5.56
N ASP A 298 20.70 37.77 -4.76
CA ASP A 298 20.82 37.66 -3.30
C ASP A 298 21.70 36.47 -2.86
N LEU A 299 21.63 35.36 -3.60
CA LEU A 299 22.48 34.19 -3.38
C LEU A 299 23.94 34.43 -3.80
N GLU A 300 24.19 35.24 -4.82
CA GLU A 300 25.53 35.68 -5.22
C GLU A 300 26.14 36.64 -4.20
N ASP A 301 25.38 37.64 -3.75
CA ASP A 301 25.80 38.63 -2.76
C ASP A 301 26.19 37.98 -1.43
N ARG A 302 25.51 36.90 -1.06
CA ARG A 302 25.81 36.11 0.15
C ARG A 302 26.89 35.04 -0.07
N GLY A 303 27.52 35.02 -1.24
CA GLY A 303 28.63 34.12 -1.57
C GLY A 303 28.23 32.64 -1.69
N LEU A 304 26.97 32.35 -1.98
CA LEU A 304 26.47 30.99 -2.20
C LEU A 304 26.48 30.59 -3.67
N TYR A 305 26.40 31.59 -4.56
CA TYR A 305 26.39 31.43 -6.01
C TYR A 305 27.58 32.15 -6.66
N LYS A 306 27.96 31.71 -7.87
CA LYS A 306 28.89 32.38 -8.77
C LYS A 306 28.45 32.18 -10.21
N ASN A 307 28.28 33.27 -10.96
CA ASN A 307 27.84 33.27 -12.37
C ASN A 307 26.49 32.56 -12.57
N GLY A 308 25.53 32.82 -11.68
CA GLY A 308 24.17 32.29 -11.70
C GLY A 308 24.04 30.82 -11.30
N LYS A 309 25.11 30.20 -10.78
CA LYS A 309 25.16 28.80 -10.37
C LYS A 309 25.60 28.64 -8.91
N PRO A 310 25.10 27.64 -8.17
CA PRO A 310 25.55 27.35 -6.82
C PRO A 310 27.04 26.99 -6.81
N LEU A 311 27.76 27.41 -5.77
CA LEU A 311 29.12 26.97 -5.54
C LEU A 311 29.19 25.44 -5.40
N LYS A 312 30.32 24.85 -5.81
CA LYS A 312 30.53 23.40 -5.77
C LYS A 312 30.27 22.81 -4.39
N LYS A 313 30.81 23.45 -3.34
CA LYS A 313 30.60 23.04 -1.93
C LYS A 313 29.11 23.04 -1.55
N LEU A 314 28.37 24.12 -1.85
CA LEU A 314 26.92 24.19 -1.59
C LEU A 314 26.16 23.11 -2.36
N LYS A 315 26.49 22.91 -3.63
CA LYS A 315 25.83 21.90 -4.46
C LYS A 315 26.05 20.49 -3.91
N GLU A 316 27.29 20.13 -3.58
CA GLU A 316 27.64 18.83 -3.02
C GLU A 316 26.96 18.61 -1.64
N SER A 317 26.93 19.63 -0.78
CA SER A 317 26.23 19.53 0.51
C SER A 317 24.70 19.37 0.36
N LEU A 318 24.08 20.05 -0.60
CA LEU A 318 22.64 19.88 -0.88
C LEU A 318 22.33 18.50 -1.45
N GLU A 319 23.17 18.00 -2.38
CA GLU A 319 23.00 16.66 -2.95
C GLU A 319 23.15 15.58 -1.87
N MET A 320 24.15 15.69 -0.98
CA MET A 320 24.32 14.78 0.16
C MET A 320 23.14 14.86 1.14
N GLU A 321 22.69 16.06 1.49
CA GLU A 321 21.53 16.22 2.39
C GLU A 321 20.27 15.59 1.79
N ASP A 322 19.97 15.85 0.51
CA ASP A 322 18.83 15.26 -0.19
C ASP A 322 18.92 13.73 -0.23
N GLU A 323 20.11 13.16 -0.45
CA GLU A 323 20.32 11.72 -0.48
C GLU A 323 20.09 11.08 0.90
N ILE A 324 20.59 11.71 1.97
CA ILE A 324 20.36 11.30 3.37
C ILE A 324 18.87 11.36 3.70
N LEU A 325 18.20 12.48 3.39
CA LEU A 325 16.77 12.67 3.60
C LEU A 325 15.96 11.58 2.91
N GLU A 326 16.23 11.32 1.63
CA GLU A 326 15.50 10.34 0.85
C GLU A 326 15.71 8.91 1.35
N ASN A 327 16.95 8.54 1.68
CA ASN A 327 17.30 7.19 2.12
C ASN A 327 16.68 6.89 3.49
N ILE A 328 16.87 7.77 4.49
CA ILE A 328 16.37 7.54 5.85
C ILE A 328 14.85 7.56 5.88
N SER A 329 14.22 8.52 5.18
CA SER A 329 12.75 8.63 5.12
C SER A 329 12.09 7.42 4.44
N LEU A 330 12.84 6.63 3.68
CA LEU A 330 12.37 5.39 3.08
C LEU A 330 12.71 4.17 3.94
N GLU A 331 13.96 4.07 4.41
CA GLU A 331 14.47 2.92 5.16
C GLU A 331 13.72 2.69 6.47
N VAL A 332 13.52 3.74 7.27
CA VAL A 332 12.94 3.62 8.62
C VAL A 332 11.51 3.07 8.56
N PRO A 333 10.55 3.66 7.80
CA PRO A 333 9.21 3.10 7.69
C PRO A 333 9.20 1.70 7.07
N LEU A 334 10.05 1.43 6.08
CA LEU A 334 10.10 0.10 5.45
C LEU A 334 10.64 -0.98 6.39
N LYS A 335 11.58 -0.67 7.28
CA LYS A 335 12.09 -1.62 8.27
C LYS A 335 10.99 -2.03 9.24
N ILE A 336 10.22 -1.06 9.76
CA ILE A 336 9.11 -1.30 10.68
C ILE A 336 7.99 -2.07 9.98
N LEU A 337 7.58 -1.61 8.80
CA LEU A 337 6.57 -2.29 7.98
C LEU A 337 7.00 -3.72 7.62
N SER A 338 8.28 -3.94 7.30
CA SER A 338 8.80 -5.27 6.98
C SER A 338 8.72 -6.22 8.17
N LYS A 339 9.05 -5.74 9.37
CA LYS A 339 8.95 -6.51 10.60
C LYS A 339 7.49 -6.87 10.92
N ASP A 340 6.58 -5.91 10.82
CA ASP A 340 5.16 -6.12 11.10
C ASP A 340 4.54 -7.10 10.09
N LEU A 341 4.86 -6.95 8.80
CA LEU A 341 4.37 -7.83 7.75
C LEU A 341 4.93 -9.26 7.87
N LEU A 342 6.21 -9.39 8.19
CA LEU A 342 6.83 -10.69 8.45
C LEU A 342 6.15 -11.36 9.64
N THR A 343 5.97 -10.64 10.74
CA THR A 343 5.34 -11.17 11.96
C THR A 343 3.90 -11.59 11.70
N TYR A 344 3.14 -10.78 10.96
CA TYR A 344 1.79 -11.10 10.49
C TYR A 344 1.76 -12.42 9.72
N TYR A 345 2.63 -12.58 8.71
CA TYR A 345 2.68 -13.81 7.94
C TYR A 345 3.19 -15.00 8.73
N LEU A 346 4.09 -14.83 9.71
CA LEU A 346 4.63 -15.92 10.52
C LEU A 346 3.63 -16.46 11.53
N LYS A 347 2.92 -15.58 12.23
CA LYS A 347 2.01 -15.98 13.31
C LYS A 347 0.65 -16.45 12.79
N LYS A 348 0.19 -15.97 11.62
CA LYS A 348 -1.12 -16.35 11.07
C LYS A 348 -1.07 -17.46 10.02
N SER A 349 -2.05 -18.35 10.06
CA SER A 349 -2.40 -19.32 9.01
C SER A 349 -3.10 -18.65 7.82
N ALA A 350 -3.22 -19.36 6.69
CA ALA A 350 -3.92 -18.84 5.51
C ALA A 350 -5.38 -18.39 5.79
N ASP A 351 -6.11 -19.16 6.61
CA ASP A 351 -7.51 -18.85 6.95
C ASP A 351 -7.64 -17.64 7.88
N GLU A 352 -6.68 -17.45 8.78
CA GLU A 352 -6.62 -16.27 9.64
C GLU A 352 -6.23 -15.02 8.84
N ARG A 353 -5.32 -15.15 7.87
CA ARG A 353 -4.94 -14.05 6.98
C ARG A 353 -6.11 -13.56 6.13
N THR A 354 -6.99 -14.47 5.72
CA THR A 354 -8.21 -14.13 4.94
C THR A 354 -9.21 -13.30 5.75
N ARG A 355 -9.27 -13.52 7.07
CA ARG A 355 -10.23 -12.86 7.98
C ARG A 355 -9.66 -11.64 8.71
N SER A 356 -8.34 -11.50 8.73
CA SER A 356 -7.66 -10.44 9.47
C SER A 356 -7.84 -9.08 8.80
N ASN A 357 -8.12 -8.06 9.63
CA ASN A 357 -8.16 -6.67 9.21
C ASN A 357 -6.84 -5.92 9.47
N GLN A 358 -5.78 -6.58 9.95
CA GLN A 358 -4.50 -5.90 10.24
C GLN A 358 -3.87 -5.32 8.97
N PHE A 359 -3.90 -6.11 7.88
CA PHE A 359 -3.52 -5.72 6.53
C PHE A 359 -4.64 -6.07 5.55
N PRO A 360 -5.71 -5.25 5.44
CA PRO A 360 -6.85 -5.59 4.61
C PRO A 360 -6.44 -5.76 3.13
N SER A 361 -7.10 -6.67 2.40
CA SER A 361 -6.81 -6.93 0.98
C SER A 361 -5.39 -7.44 0.65
N ILE A 362 -4.62 -7.85 1.66
CA ILE A 362 -3.31 -8.47 1.46
C ILE A 362 -3.46 -9.86 0.83
N LEU A 363 -2.52 -10.23 -0.03
CA LEU A 363 -2.47 -11.59 -0.57
C LEU A 363 -2.30 -12.62 0.57
N VAL A 364 -3.17 -13.62 0.58
CA VAL A 364 -3.12 -14.72 1.56
C VAL A 364 -1.83 -15.51 1.44
N THR A 365 -1.37 -15.79 0.23
CA THR A 365 -0.13 -16.52 -0.04
C THR A 365 0.66 -15.81 -1.14
N PRO A 366 1.49 -14.81 -0.78
CA PRO A 366 2.27 -14.07 -1.76
C PRO A 366 3.40 -14.92 -2.34
N SER A 367 3.68 -14.74 -3.63
CA SER A 367 4.86 -15.35 -4.25
C SER A 367 6.16 -14.68 -3.77
N PRO A 368 7.33 -15.34 -3.89
CA PRO A 368 8.61 -14.78 -3.44
C PRO A 368 8.98 -13.45 -4.10
N ALA A 369 8.44 -13.14 -5.29
CA ALA A 369 8.66 -11.85 -5.96
C ALA A 369 7.99 -10.70 -5.20
N HIS A 370 6.83 -10.92 -4.59
CA HIS A 370 6.11 -9.92 -3.78
C HIS A 370 6.84 -9.51 -2.51
N LEU A 371 7.79 -10.34 -2.08
CA LEU A 371 8.48 -10.22 -0.80
C LEU A 371 9.92 -9.72 -0.95
N ASN A 372 10.35 -9.37 -2.17
CA ASN A 372 11.75 -8.99 -2.44
C ASN A 372 12.23 -7.76 -1.65
N TRP A 373 11.31 -6.87 -1.29
CA TRP A 373 11.61 -5.65 -0.54
C TRP A 373 11.64 -5.87 0.98
N LEU A 374 11.14 -7.01 1.47
CA LEU A 374 11.11 -7.29 2.90
C LEU A 374 12.53 -7.48 3.42
N ALA A 375 12.94 -6.58 4.31
CA ALA A 375 14.24 -6.60 4.95
C ALA A 375 14.08 -6.54 6.46
N VAL A 376 14.65 -7.52 7.15
CA VAL A 376 14.72 -7.58 8.61
C VAL A 376 16.14 -8.00 8.97
N GLU A 377 16.73 -7.35 9.96
CA GLU A 377 18.12 -7.59 10.35
C GLU A 377 18.37 -9.05 10.74
N ASN A 378 19.52 -9.58 10.33
CA ASN A 378 20.03 -10.92 10.68
C ASN A 378 19.19 -12.11 10.20
N ILE A 379 18.13 -11.89 9.42
CA ILE A 379 17.30 -12.95 8.84
C ILE A 379 16.97 -12.66 7.37
N ALA A 380 16.56 -13.71 6.66
CA ALA A 380 16.11 -13.66 5.27
C ALA A 380 14.59 -13.94 5.20
N PRO A 381 13.73 -12.90 5.31
CA PRO A 381 12.27 -13.03 5.35
C PRO A 381 11.71 -13.88 4.22
N LYS A 382 12.23 -13.67 3.01
CA LYS A 382 11.82 -14.40 1.80
C LYS A 382 11.99 -15.91 1.93
N LYS A 383 13.13 -16.38 2.46
CA LYS A 383 13.38 -17.83 2.62
C LYS A 383 12.47 -18.43 3.68
N ILE A 384 12.25 -17.69 4.77
CA ILE A 384 11.39 -18.13 5.88
C ILE A 384 9.94 -18.27 5.40
N LEU A 385 9.42 -17.26 4.70
CA LEU A 385 8.04 -17.27 4.22
C LEU A 385 7.82 -18.28 3.09
N ASP A 386 8.79 -18.44 2.18
CA ASP A 386 8.73 -19.49 1.14
C ASP A 386 8.62 -20.89 1.76
N LEU A 387 9.42 -21.16 2.80
CA LEU A 387 9.36 -22.41 3.55
C LEU A 387 8.01 -22.55 4.27
N LYS A 388 7.54 -21.50 4.95
CA LYS A 388 6.25 -21.51 5.65
C LYS A 388 5.09 -21.82 4.73
N PHE A 389 5.00 -21.14 3.58
CA PHE A 389 3.88 -21.32 2.65
C PHE A 389 3.93 -22.68 1.97
N LEU A 390 5.13 -23.22 1.74
CA LEU A 390 5.29 -24.61 1.29
C LEU A 390 4.73 -25.58 2.33
N LEU A 391 5.07 -25.41 3.61
CA LEU A 391 4.57 -26.26 4.69
C LEU A 391 3.04 -26.13 4.87
N GLU A 392 2.49 -24.92 4.81
CA GLU A 392 1.03 -24.70 4.88
C GLU A 392 0.27 -25.43 3.76
N LYS A 393 0.89 -25.60 2.58
CA LYS A 393 0.30 -26.31 1.45
C LYS A 393 0.38 -27.83 1.60
N GLU A 394 1.48 -28.33 2.15
CA GLU A 394 1.81 -29.76 2.11
C GLU A 394 1.40 -30.51 3.38
N LEU A 395 1.51 -29.88 4.55
CA LEU A 395 1.22 -30.53 5.84
C LEU A 395 -0.24 -30.91 6.09
N PRO A 396 -1.26 -30.18 5.59
CA PRO A 396 -2.65 -30.61 5.72
C PRO A 396 -2.95 -32.00 5.14
N LYS A 397 -2.14 -32.48 4.18
CA LYS A 397 -2.27 -33.84 3.59
C LYS A 397 -1.97 -34.95 4.60
N TYR A 398 -1.38 -34.61 5.74
CA TYR A 398 -0.94 -35.55 6.76
C TYR A 398 -1.59 -35.26 8.13
N ASP A 399 -2.67 -34.49 8.16
CA ASP A 399 -3.37 -34.06 9.39
C ASP A 399 -2.47 -33.35 10.43
N ILE A 400 -1.38 -32.72 9.98
CA ILE A 400 -0.48 -31.96 10.85
C ILE A 400 -1.03 -30.53 11.04
N PRO A 401 -1.09 -30.02 12.29
CA PRO A 401 -1.53 -28.65 12.55
C PRO A 401 -0.70 -27.60 11.81
N ILE A 402 -1.39 -26.63 11.21
CA ILE A 402 -0.76 -25.49 10.51
C ILE A 402 -0.47 -24.29 11.42
N LYS A 403 -0.97 -24.32 12.66
CA LYS A 403 -0.67 -23.29 13.66
C LYS A 403 0.83 -23.32 13.98
N ASN A 404 1.43 -22.15 14.17
CA ASN A 404 2.84 -21.98 14.54
C ASN A 404 3.88 -22.48 13.52
N LEU A 405 3.50 -22.78 12.27
CA LEU A 405 4.47 -23.12 11.21
C LEU A 405 5.50 -22.01 10.91
N GLY A 406 5.20 -20.76 11.29
CA GLY A 406 6.18 -19.69 11.28
C GLY A 406 7.39 -19.98 12.18
N GLY A 407 7.14 -20.42 13.42
CA GLY A 407 8.20 -20.80 14.35
C GLY A 407 8.99 -22.04 13.88
N VAL A 408 8.31 -23.02 13.28
CA VAL A 408 8.97 -24.16 12.63
C VAL A 408 9.90 -23.69 11.51
N SER A 409 9.44 -22.79 10.65
CA SER A 409 10.22 -22.26 9.53
C SER A 409 11.44 -21.45 10.01
N LEU A 410 11.27 -20.67 11.08
CA LEU A 410 12.37 -19.96 11.73
C LEU A 410 13.42 -20.93 12.29
N TYR A 411 12.98 -21.96 13.02
CA TYR A 411 13.89 -22.95 13.61
C TYR A 411 14.69 -23.72 12.55
N LEU A 412 14.03 -24.15 11.47
CA LEU A 412 14.68 -24.97 10.45
C LEU A 412 15.74 -24.20 9.62
N LEU A 413 15.59 -22.88 9.49
CA LEU A 413 16.54 -22.03 8.76
C LEU A 413 17.59 -21.37 9.67
N TYR A 414 17.25 -21.11 10.92
CA TYR A 414 18.09 -20.44 11.91
C TYR A 414 18.18 -21.34 13.16
N ASP A 415 18.00 -20.78 14.35
CA ASP A 415 18.05 -21.49 15.63
C ASP A 415 17.04 -20.88 16.62
N TRP A 416 16.98 -21.44 17.83
CA TRP A 416 15.99 -21.07 18.87
C TRP A 416 16.04 -19.60 19.26
N ASP A 417 17.20 -18.96 19.27
CA ASP A 417 17.34 -17.54 19.62
C ASP A 417 16.45 -16.66 18.72
N VAL A 418 16.37 -16.99 17.43
CA VAL A 418 15.51 -16.28 16.47
C VAL A 418 14.04 -16.62 16.70
N VAL A 419 13.72 -17.89 16.98
CA VAL A 419 12.33 -18.33 17.22
C VAL A 419 11.73 -17.61 18.44
N GLU A 420 12.50 -17.52 19.52
CA GLU A 420 12.11 -16.85 20.76
C GLU A 420 11.94 -15.33 20.56
N SER A 421 12.74 -14.70 19.68
CA SER A 421 12.58 -13.28 19.34
C SER A 421 11.25 -12.92 18.68
N PHE A 422 10.53 -13.90 18.13
CA PHE A 422 9.18 -13.77 17.57
C PHE A 422 8.09 -14.32 18.51
N GLU A 423 8.43 -14.62 19.77
CA GLU A 423 7.52 -15.07 20.83
C GLU A 423 6.80 -16.39 20.49
N PHE A 424 7.48 -17.30 19.79
CA PHE A 424 6.97 -18.67 19.61
C PHE A 424 7.39 -19.57 20.78
N GLU A 425 6.45 -20.37 21.28
CA GLU A 425 6.73 -21.32 22.35
C GLU A 425 7.50 -22.55 21.86
N LYS A 426 8.65 -22.82 22.48
CA LYS A 426 9.54 -23.92 22.09
C LYS A 426 8.85 -25.29 22.07
N THR A 427 8.01 -25.56 23.07
CA THR A 427 7.28 -26.83 23.22
C THR A 427 6.35 -27.10 22.05
N GLU A 428 5.55 -26.10 21.65
CA GLU A 428 4.62 -26.22 20.51
C GLU A 428 5.35 -26.46 19.20
N ILE A 429 6.47 -25.76 18.96
CA ILE A 429 7.27 -25.92 17.75
C ILE A 429 7.93 -27.31 17.69
N GLU A 430 8.45 -27.80 18.82
CA GLU A 430 9.06 -29.13 18.88
C GLU A 430 8.06 -30.27 18.63
N GLU A 431 6.80 -30.12 19.04
CA GLU A 431 5.76 -31.11 18.78
C GLU A 431 5.49 -31.25 17.28
N ILE A 432 5.35 -30.13 16.57
CA ILE A 432 5.16 -30.13 15.11
C ILE A 432 6.38 -30.72 14.41
N LEU A 433 7.60 -30.36 14.83
CA LEU A 433 8.83 -30.93 14.28
C LEU A 433 8.91 -32.46 14.44
N LYS A 434 8.47 -33.00 15.58
CA LYS A 434 8.43 -34.46 15.83
C LYS A 434 7.45 -35.16 14.90
N LEU A 435 6.27 -34.57 14.66
CA LEU A 435 5.28 -35.09 13.72
C LEU A 435 5.81 -35.06 12.29
N MET A 436 6.36 -33.93 11.85
CA MET A 436 6.92 -33.78 10.51
C MET A 436 8.10 -34.73 10.27
N ALA A 437 9.01 -34.90 11.24
CA ALA A 437 10.19 -35.75 11.12
C ALA A 437 9.88 -37.26 11.08
N ALA A 438 8.62 -37.66 11.28
CA ALA A 438 8.14 -39.02 11.09
C ALA A 438 7.81 -39.36 9.63
N ILE A 439 7.62 -38.36 8.78
CA ILE A 439 7.13 -38.50 7.40
C ILE A 439 8.31 -38.37 6.43
N ASN A 440 8.52 -39.39 5.59
CA ASN A 440 9.66 -39.37 4.66
C ASN A 440 9.44 -38.40 3.51
N ASP A 441 8.21 -38.30 2.99
CA ASP A 441 7.87 -37.41 1.88
C ASP A 441 8.14 -35.93 2.25
N VAL A 442 7.88 -35.55 3.51
CA VAL A 442 8.23 -34.21 4.04
C VAL A 442 9.76 -34.02 4.14
N LYS A 443 10.52 -35.06 4.52
CA LYS A 443 11.99 -34.98 4.55
C LYS A 443 12.57 -34.76 3.16
N GLU A 444 12.08 -35.49 2.16
CA GLU A 444 12.53 -35.35 0.78
C GLU A 444 12.24 -33.94 0.25
N LEU A 445 11.03 -33.43 0.53
CA LEU A 445 10.62 -32.07 0.15
C LEU A 445 11.48 -30.96 0.78
N LEU A 446 12.02 -31.19 1.98
CA LEU A 446 12.82 -30.23 2.72
C LEU A 446 14.33 -30.31 2.44
N LYS A 447 14.81 -31.42 1.86
CA LYS A 447 16.24 -31.73 1.71
C LYS A 447 17.07 -30.64 1.03
N ASP A 448 16.48 -29.94 0.05
CA ASP A 448 17.16 -28.91 -0.73
C ASP A 448 16.97 -27.48 -0.17
N LYS A 449 16.18 -27.32 0.91
CA LYS A 449 15.81 -26.00 1.47
C LYS A 449 16.39 -25.73 2.86
N ILE A 450 16.75 -26.77 3.61
CA ILE A 450 17.19 -26.64 5.01
C ILE A 450 18.36 -27.59 5.33
N ASP A 451 19.01 -27.39 6.47
CA ASP A 451 19.94 -28.39 7.02
C ASP A 451 19.14 -29.57 7.58
N ILE A 452 19.08 -30.66 6.80
CA ILE A 452 18.31 -31.86 7.14
C ILE A 452 18.76 -32.47 8.48
N LYS A 453 20.03 -32.28 8.89
CA LYS A 453 20.54 -32.81 10.17
C LYS A 453 19.85 -32.17 11.36
N LYS A 454 19.44 -30.89 11.28
CA LYS A 454 18.65 -30.22 12.32
C LYS A 454 17.27 -30.87 12.46
N PHE A 455 16.65 -31.20 11.33
CA PHE A 455 15.34 -31.83 11.29
C PHE A 455 15.35 -33.30 11.75
N GLU A 456 16.37 -34.07 11.37
CA GLU A 456 16.49 -35.49 11.71
C GLU A 456 16.62 -35.78 13.20
N LYS A 457 17.11 -34.82 14.00
CA LYS A 457 17.16 -34.91 15.48
C LYS A 457 15.80 -35.20 16.11
N TYR A 458 14.71 -34.81 15.43
CA TYR A 458 13.34 -35.01 15.91
C TYR A 458 12.72 -36.33 15.44
N SER A 459 13.43 -37.13 14.64
CA SER A 459 12.95 -38.43 14.17
C SER A 459 13.07 -39.49 15.28
N LYS A 460 12.02 -39.62 16.11
CA LYS A 460 11.97 -40.60 17.21
C LYS A 460 11.53 -42.01 16.80
N ILE A 461 11.01 -42.21 15.58
CA ILE A 461 10.44 -43.49 15.15
C ILE A 461 11.52 -44.44 14.62
N LYS A 462 11.85 -45.47 15.41
CA LYS A 462 12.77 -46.55 15.03
C LYS A 462 12.15 -47.66 14.16
N LYS A 463 10.83 -47.79 14.07
CA LYS A 463 10.15 -48.89 13.34
C LYS A 463 9.62 -48.44 11.97
N ASP A 464 10.08 -49.08 10.90
CA ASP A 464 9.74 -48.71 9.51
C ASP A 464 8.27 -48.92 9.12
N LYS A 465 7.56 -49.86 9.77
CA LYS A 465 6.12 -50.08 9.51
C LYS A 465 5.26 -48.85 9.81
N THR A 466 5.58 -48.10 10.86
CA THR A 466 4.83 -46.89 11.25
C THR A 466 5.12 -45.72 10.31
N LYS A 467 6.36 -45.62 9.80
CA LYS A 467 6.73 -44.63 8.77
C LYS A 467 5.97 -44.89 7.46
N ASN A 468 5.89 -46.15 7.04
CA ASN A 468 5.19 -46.52 5.80
C ASN A 468 3.68 -46.27 5.90
N PHE A 469 3.07 -46.45 7.08
CA PHE A 469 1.66 -46.15 7.30
C PHE A 469 1.36 -44.64 7.20
N LEU A 470 2.19 -43.79 7.84
CA LEU A 470 2.03 -42.33 7.77
C LEU A 470 2.25 -41.79 6.35
N ASN A 471 3.22 -42.33 5.60
CA ASN A 471 3.41 -41.96 4.19
C ASN A 471 2.24 -42.41 3.30
N ALA A 472 1.57 -43.51 3.64
CA ALA A 472 0.41 -43.98 2.88
C ALA A 472 -0.82 -43.09 3.05
N LEU A 473 -0.97 -42.43 4.22
CA LEU A 473 -2.06 -41.49 4.48
C LEU A 473 -1.99 -40.24 3.59
N GLY A 474 -0.79 -39.72 3.29
CA GLY A 474 -0.64 -38.54 2.41
C GLY A 474 -0.79 -38.82 0.91
N LYS A 475 -0.97 -40.08 0.51
CA LYS A 475 -1.18 -40.51 -0.89
C LYS A 475 -2.65 -40.81 -1.22
N LEU A 476 -3.52 -40.78 -0.22
CA LEU A 476 -4.98 -40.81 -0.36
C LEU A 476 -5.50 -39.38 -0.53
#